data_AF-A0A2E3Y131-F1
#
_entry.id   AF-A0A2E3Y131-F1
#
_cell.length_a   1.000
_cell.length_b   1.000
_cell.length_c   1.000
_cell.angle_alpha   90.00
_cell.angle_beta   90.00
_cell.angle_gamma   90.00
#
_symmetry.space_group_name_H-M   'P 1'
#
loop_
_entity.id
_entity.type
_entity.pdbx_description
1 polymer ?
#
loop_
_entity_poly.entity_id
_entity_poly.type
_entity_poly.pdbx_seq_one_letter_code
_entity_poly.pdbx_strand_id
1 'polypeptide(L)'
;MNLREKLLKYKSKDLIEVAEPHSDYTHEAKTIAIDIIKENNAFNFKKEAQLFWVEKIKKDIKSVLNSKEIPKSHFINESEMRLIIKACFENWKEEQELFGIDTTKYWVV
;
A
#
# COMPACT_ATOMS: atom_id res chain seq x y z
N MET A 1 13.93 11.18 24.01
CA MET A 1 13.31 11.22 22.68
C MET A 1 11.90 10.67 22.80
N ASN A 2 10.91 11.56 22.77
CA ASN A 2 9.49 11.21 22.88
C ASN A 2 8.99 10.55 21.58
N LEU A 3 7.93 9.75 21.64
CA LEU A 3 7.36 9.01 20.49
C LEU A 3 7.03 9.94 19.32
N ARG A 4 6.44 11.11 19.60
CA ARG A 4 6.16 12.15 18.59
C ARG A 4 7.42 12.65 17.88
N GLU A 5 8.50 12.90 18.62
CA GLU A 5 9.79 13.36 18.04
C GLU A 5 10.43 12.30 17.15
N LYS A 6 10.18 11.01 17.43
CA LYS A 6 10.61 9.91 16.56
C LYS A 6 9.83 9.92 15.25
N LEU A 7 8.51 10.00 15.33
CA LEU A 7 7.62 9.98 14.17
C LEU A 7 7.80 11.22 13.28
N LEU A 8 8.14 12.39 13.84
CA LEU A 8 8.46 13.58 13.04
C LEU A 8 9.69 13.41 12.12
N LYS A 9 10.57 12.43 12.40
CA LYS A 9 11.73 12.12 11.55
C LYS A 9 11.40 11.10 10.45
N TYR A 10 10.23 10.48 10.50
CA TYR A 10 9.85 9.46 9.54
C TYR A 10 9.55 10.08 8.18
N LYS A 11 9.78 9.30 7.12
CA LYS A 11 9.29 9.70 5.80
C LYS A 11 7.77 9.57 5.81
N SER A 12 7.16 10.37 4.95
CA SER A 12 5.74 10.32 4.58
C SER A 12 5.14 8.92 4.46
N LYS A 13 5.82 8.03 3.74
CA LYS A 13 5.38 6.65 3.53
C LYS A 13 5.38 5.82 4.81
N ASP A 14 6.41 5.98 5.63
CA ASP A 14 6.55 5.27 6.91
C ASP A 14 5.49 5.77 7.92
N LEU A 15 5.18 7.07 7.90
CA LEU A 15 4.09 7.64 8.69
C LEU A 15 2.73 7.07 8.30
N ILE A 16 2.48 6.88 7.01
CA ILE A 16 1.24 6.25 6.52
C ILE A 16 1.18 4.80 6.97
N GLU A 17 2.27 4.04 6.81
CA GLU A 17 2.33 2.64 7.28
C GLU A 17 2.03 2.53 8.77
N VAL A 18 2.59 3.43 9.61
CA VAL A 18 2.29 3.47 11.04
C VAL A 18 0.80 3.72 11.27
N ALA A 19 0.20 4.66 10.55
CA ALA A 19 -1.20 5.06 10.71
C ALA A 19 -2.21 4.02 10.20
N GLU A 20 -1.81 3.08 9.34
CA GLU A 20 -2.74 2.10 8.77
C GLU A 20 -3.24 1.06 9.81
N PRO A 21 -4.49 0.58 9.70
CA PRO A 21 -5.10 -0.31 10.69
C PRO A 21 -4.34 -1.63 10.87
N HIS A 22 -3.79 -2.16 9.78
CA HIS A 22 -3.12 -3.46 9.72
C HIS A 22 -1.69 -3.44 10.27
N SER A 23 -1.17 -2.28 10.69
CA SER A 23 0.19 -2.16 11.19
C SER A 23 0.30 -2.61 12.65
N ASP A 24 1.44 -3.19 13.02
CA ASP A 24 1.70 -3.72 14.38
C ASP A 24 2.01 -2.62 15.42
N TYR A 25 1.83 -1.35 15.05
CA TYR A 25 2.09 -0.22 15.94
C TYR A 25 0.99 -0.07 17.01
N THR A 26 1.38 0.48 18.16
CA THR A 26 0.46 0.79 19.25
C THR A 26 -0.60 1.79 18.82
N HIS A 27 -1.77 1.76 19.47
CA HIS A 27 -2.83 2.72 19.19
C HIS A 27 -2.36 4.18 19.38
N GLU A 28 -1.52 4.42 20.38
CA GLU A 28 -0.89 5.72 20.61
C GLU A 28 -0.04 6.18 19.43
N ALA A 29 0.80 5.29 18.88
CA ALA A 29 1.63 5.60 17.71
C ALA A 29 0.77 5.87 16.46
N LYS A 30 -0.31 5.12 16.27
CA LYS A 30 -1.29 5.34 15.19
C LYS A 30 -1.92 6.73 15.28
N THR A 31 -2.40 7.12 16.46
CA THR A 31 -3.02 8.43 16.69
C THR A 31 -2.02 9.57 16.45
N ILE A 32 -0.81 9.47 16.99
CA ILE A 32 0.23 10.49 16.79
C ILE A 32 0.62 10.61 15.31
N ALA A 33 0.73 9.49 14.58
CA ALA A 33 1.02 9.53 13.15
C ALA A 33 -0.10 10.23 12.35
N ILE A 34 -1.36 9.95 12.66
CA ILE A 34 -2.52 10.63 12.06
C ILE A 34 -2.49 12.13 12.35
N ASP A 35 -2.18 12.52 13.60
CA ASP A 35 -2.09 13.93 13.99
C ASP A 35 -0.98 14.65 13.22
N ILE A 36 0.22 14.06 13.13
CA ILE A 36 1.35 14.61 12.35
C ILE A 36 0.97 14.76 10.86
N ILE A 37 0.26 13.79 10.29
CA ILE A 37 -0.18 13.82 8.90
C ILE A 37 -1.18 14.98 8.68
N LYS A 38 -2.13 15.17 9.60
CA LYS A 38 -3.14 16.24 9.53
C LYS A 38 -2.56 17.63 9.77
N GLU A 39 -1.57 17.75 10.63
CA GLU A 39 -0.86 19.02 10.90
C GLU A 39 -0.07 19.50 9.67
N ASN A 40 0.36 18.58 8.79
CA ASN A 40 1.18 18.90 7.65
C ASN A 40 0.36 19.13 6.36
N ASN A 41 -0.15 20.36 6.19
CA ASN A 41 -0.94 20.76 5.00
C ASN A 41 -0.16 20.75 3.67
N ALA A 42 1.18 20.71 3.69
CA ALA A 42 1.98 20.60 2.48
C ALA A 42 2.01 19.16 1.91
N PHE A 43 1.51 18.20 2.68
CA PHE A 43 1.63 16.79 2.41
C PHE A 43 0.34 16.22 1.80
N ASN A 44 0.39 15.76 0.54
CA ASN A 44 -0.74 15.07 -0.07
C ASN A 44 -0.78 13.60 0.39
N PHE A 45 -1.23 13.40 1.63
CA PHE A 45 -1.33 12.09 2.27
C PHE A 45 -2.15 11.08 1.47
N LYS A 46 -3.17 11.53 0.75
CA LYS A 46 -4.02 10.66 -0.06
C LYS A 46 -3.23 10.03 -1.21
N LYS A 47 -2.44 10.82 -1.92
CA LYS A 47 -1.59 10.34 -3.03
C LYS A 47 -0.53 9.35 -2.53
N GLU A 48 0.08 9.65 -1.40
CA GLU A 48 1.11 8.81 -0.81
C GLU A 48 0.53 7.50 -0.24
N ALA A 49 -0.68 7.55 0.31
CA ALA A 49 -1.40 6.36 0.72
C ALA A 49 -1.73 5.48 -0.49
N GLN A 50 -2.16 6.07 -1.60
CA GLN A 50 -2.39 5.32 -2.84
C GLN A 50 -1.12 4.63 -3.33
N LEU A 51 0.02 5.33 -3.33
CA LEU A 51 1.32 4.75 -3.70
C LEU A 51 1.72 3.60 -2.77
N PHE A 52 1.57 3.77 -1.46
CA PHE A 52 1.82 2.73 -0.48
C PHE A 52 1.00 1.47 -0.76
N TRP A 53 -0.32 1.63 -0.96
CA TRP A 53 -1.21 0.50 -1.23
C TRP A 53 -0.95 -0.18 -2.57
N VAL A 54 -0.65 0.58 -3.62
CA VAL A 54 -0.25 0.02 -4.93
C VAL A 54 0.99 -0.86 -4.75
N GLU A 55 2.03 -0.38 -4.07
CA GLU A 55 3.23 -1.17 -3.84
C GLU A 55 2.98 -2.41 -2.99
N LYS A 56 2.18 -2.26 -1.92
CA LYS A 56 1.86 -3.36 -1.00
C LYS A 56 1.07 -4.45 -1.70
N ILE A 57 0.04 -4.08 -2.46
CA ILE A 57 -0.81 -5.00 -3.23
C ILE A 57 0.00 -5.66 -4.34
N LYS A 58 0.87 -4.93 -5.05
CA LYS A 58 1.72 -5.54 -6.09
C LYS A 58 2.61 -6.65 -5.53
N LYS A 59 3.21 -6.44 -4.36
CA LYS A 59 4.07 -7.46 -3.70
C LYS A 59 3.28 -8.70 -3.28
N ASP A 60 2.08 -8.51 -2.74
CA ASP A 60 1.29 -9.57 -2.12
C ASP A 60 0.00 -9.91 -2.91
N ILE A 61 -0.04 -9.66 -4.22
CA ILE A 61 -1.26 -9.70 -5.05
C ILE A 61 -2.00 -11.04 -4.93
N LYS A 62 -1.26 -12.16 -4.92
CA LYS A 62 -1.82 -13.50 -4.77
C LYS A 62 -2.54 -13.68 -3.43
N SER A 63 -1.95 -13.16 -2.36
CA SER A 63 -2.54 -13.24 -1.01
C SER A 63 -3.81 -12.40 -0.93
N VAL A 64 -3.78 -11.19 -1.49
CA VAL A 64 -4.95 -10.29 -1.55
C VAL A 64 -6.10 -10.97 -2.30
N LEU A 65 -5.83 -11.53 -3.49
CA LEU A 65 -6.85 -12.24 -4.29
C LEU A 65 -7.41 -13.48 -3.56
N ASN A 66 -6.55 -14.27 -2.92
CA ASN A 66 -6.96 -15.47 -2.20
C ASN A 66 -7.81 -15.16 -0.96
N SER A 67 -7.53 -14.05 -0.27
CA SER A 67 -8.28 -13.64 0.91
C SER A 67 -9.73 -13.29 0.60
N LYS A 68 -10.05 -12.89 -0.65
CA LYS A 68 -11.36 -12.36 -1.09
C LYS A 68 -11.86 -11.15 -0.29
N GLU A 69 -11.01 -10.57 0.55
CA GLU A 69 -11.30 -9.41 1.37
C GLU A 69 -10.60 -8.16 0.81
N ILE A 70 -11.28 -7.02 0.90
CA ILE A 70 -10.71 -5.74 0.49
C ILE A 70 -9.95 -5.17 1.70
N PRO A 71 -8.64 -4.87 1.57
CA PRO A 71 -7.89 -4.25 2.64
C PRO A 71 -8.51 -2.92 3.06
N LYS A 72 -8.62 -2.71 4.37
CA LYS A 72 -9.15 -1.47 4.94
C LYS A 72 -8.01 -0.49 5.14
N SER A 73 -8.17 0.70 4.56
CA SER A 73 -7.27 1.83 4.78
C SER A 73 -7.94 2.90 5.63
N HIS A 74 -7.16 3.66 6.40
CA HIS A 74 -7.63 4.87 7.07
C HIS A 74 -7.81 6.06 6.11
N PHE A 75 -7.06 6.09 5.01
CA PHE A 75 -6.98 7.25 4.11
C PHE A 75 -7.71 7.04 2.77
N ILE A 76 -7.90 5.78 2.37
CA ILE A 76 -8.51 5.40 1.10
C ILE A 76 -9.86 4.73 1.36
N ASN A 77 -10.88 5.15 0.64
CA ASN A 77 -12.20 4.52 0.76
C ASN A 77 -12.23 3.16 0.04
N GLU A 78 -13.28 2.38 0.27
CA GLU A 78 -13.37 1.03 -0.30
C GLU A 78 -13.42 1.04 -1.84
N SER A 79 -14.10 2.00 -2.46
CA SER A 79 -14.20 2.10 -3.93
C SER A 79 -12.86 2.42 -4.58
N GLU A 80 -12.09 3.33 -4.01
CA GLU A 80 -10.72 3.64 -4.43
C GLU A 80 -9.79 2.45 -4.23
N MET A 81 -9.91 1.72 -3.12
CA MET A 81 -9.13 0.50 -2.90
C MET A 81 -9.44 -0.58 -3.95
N ARG A 82 -10.73 -0.77 -4.31
CA ARG A 82 -11.13 -1.69 -5.39
C ARG A 82 -10.49 -1.30 -6.72
N LEU A 83 -10.43 0.00 -7.04
CA LEU A 83 -9.77 0.48 -8.26
C LEU A 83 -8.27 0.18 -8.23
N ILE A 84 -7.60 0.37 -7.09
CA ILE A 84 -6.18 0.05 -6.93
C ILE A 84 -5.93 -1.45 -7.13
N ILE A 85 -6.73 -2.31 -6.49
CA ILE A 85 -6.63 -3.77 -6.64
C ILE A 85 -6.84 -4.16 -8.10
N LYS A 86 -7.87 -3.61 -8.76
CA LYS A 86 -8.16 -3.89 -10.17
C LYS A 86 -6.97 -3.52 -11.06
N ALA A 87 -6.43 -2.31 -10.92
CA ALA A 87 -5.27 -1.88 -11.70
C ALA A 87 -4.02 -2.72 -11.41
N CYS A 88 -3.79 -3.12 -10.16
CA CYS A 88 -2.67 -4.01 -9.82
C CYS A 88 -2.84 -5.41 -10.42
N PHE A 89 -4.08 -5.92 -10.45
CA PHE A 89 -4.41 -7.22 -11.04
C PHE A 89 -4.24 -7.22 -12.57
N GLU A 90 -4.71 -6.17 -13.25
CA GLU A 90 -4.54 -6.02 -14.70
C GLU A 90 -3.06 -6.00 -15.07
N ASN A 91 -2.25 -5.17 -14.38
CA ASN A 91 -0.80 -5.14 -14.58
C ASN A 91 -0.14 -6.51 -14.32
N TRP A 92 -0.51 -7.18 -13.23
CA TRP A 92 0.04 -8.51 -12.92
C TRP A 92 -0.32 -9.53 -14.00
N LYS A 93 -1.55 -9.49 -14.52
CA LYS A 93 -2.01 -10.37 -15.60
C LYS A 93 -1.22 -10.11 -16.89
N GLU A 94 -1.02 -8.85 -17.28
CA GLU A 94 -0.19 -8.48 -18.43
C GLU A 94 1.26 -8.96 -18.28
N GLU A 95 1.85 -8.81 -17.09
CA GLU A 95 3.18 -9.36 -16.78
C GLU A 95 3.20 -10.88 -16.96
N GLN A 96 2.20 -11.61 -16.44
CA GLN A 96 2.11 -13.07 -16.62
C GLN A 96 1.97 -13.46 -18.09
N GLU A 97 1.18 -12.72 -18.87
CA GLU A 97 1.03 -12.95 -20.31
C GLU A 97 2.36 -12.70 -21.06
N LEU A 98 3.09 -11.64 -20.70
CA LEU A 98 4.42 -11.33 -21.25
C LEU A 98 5.42 -12.47 -20.96
N PHE A 99 5.49 -12.94 -19.71
CA PHE A 99 6.37 -14.04 -19.33
C PHE A 99 5.93 -15.40 -19.92
N GLY A 100 4.62 -15.58 -20.15
CA GLY A 100 4.06 -16.75 -20.82
C GLY A 100 4.41 -16.83 -22.31
N ILE A 101 4.58 -15.67 -22.97
CA ILE A 101 4.99 -15.59 -24.38
C ILE A 101 6.47 -15.97 -24.58
N ASP A 102 7.32 -15.79 -23.57
CA ASP A 102 8.77 -16.01 -23.67
C ASP A 102 9.21 -17.44 -23.28
N THR A 103 8.47 -18.12 -22.40
CA THR A 103 8.94 -19.41 -21.82
C THR A 103 8.62 -20.66 -22.65
N THR A 104 7.91 -20.58 -23.77
CA THR A 104 7.64 -21.76 -24.63
C THR A 104 8.34 -21.72 -25.98
N LYS A 105 8.90 -20.57 -26.40
CA LYS A 105 9.67 -20.46 -27.65
C LYS A 105 11.13 -20.88 -27.52
N TYR A 106 11.72 -20.76 -26.34
CA TYR A 106 13.16 -21.02 -26.12
C TYR A 106 13.47 -22.34 -25.41
N TRP A 107 12.48 -23.16 -25.11
CA TRP A 107 12.66 -24.51 -24.54
C TRP A 107 12.81 -25.62 -25.60
N VAL A 108 12.82 -25.26 -26.89
CA VAL A 108 13.28 -26.17 -27.95
C VAL A 108 14.76 -25.89 -28.21
N VAL A 109 15.62 -26.37 -27.32
CA VAL A 109 17.04 -26.65 -27.61
C VAL A 109 17.37 -28.02 -27.02
#